data_AF-A0A371BMD5-F1
#
_entry.id   AF-A0A371BMD5-F1
#
_cell.length_a   1.000
_cell.length_b   1.000
_cell.length_c   1.000
_cell.angle_alpha   90.00
_cell.angle_beta   90.00
_cell.angle_gamma   90.00
#
_symmetry.space_group_name_H-M   'P 1'
#
loop_
_entity.id
_entity.type
_entity.pdbx_description
1 polymer ?
#
loop_
_entity_poly.entity_id
_entity_poly.type
_entity_poly.pdbx_seq_one_letter_code
_entity_poly.pdbx_strand_id
1 'polypeptide(L)'
;MVNSFFKTNPLLLHELLSNCQSGKLQLPDFQRSWVWDEDRIKSLIASVSRAFPVGALMTLETGGGVEFKPRPVEGAPDDAFQRLPEALLLDGQQRMTSLYQVTLRNQVVRTVTPRKKRVDRWFYIDIRAALEDSVDREDSIVGVPADRIVRRSFGREIELDLSSREAELDNFMYPLTMVFDWDEWNRSWMERNMGKESFQDDWKLLMRFKDEVLNNFMQYQIPVIALDRSTSKEAVCVVFEKVNTGGKALDAFELITAMYAADGHELRKDWYGDASSEGRHRRLARAYRPADAESGILANVANTDFLHVISLFHTREKRWDAENRGKTGKELPQISGNRQALLNLPLSAYLKYQDQVELGFQRAAKFLHMLHIYRIFDLPYQSQIIPLAAVLADIGEAWEHEANRQKLVRWYWNGVFGELYGSTVDTRIARDFLEIPAWLKGGKPPATVSETVFRADRLKTMRMRLSAAYKGVNALLMLEGAKDFRSGQAFDHTVFFGEAVDIHHIFPRKWCDDQGIPASVYDSIINKTPLSYRTNRIIGGAAPSIYLAQLERGHSETPGIAPAALDSYLQSHALDPKLLRADEFDQFMQDRQRRLIELIERATGNLVYQDQATSLSEEIDADEEEALQTIGA
;
A
#
# COMPACT_ATOMS: atom_id res chain seq x y z
N MET A 1 32.95 -21.93 -26.52
CA MET A 1 32.84 -22.29 -25.09
C MET A 1 32.04 -21.19 -24.43
N VAL A 2 30.88 -21.52 -23.86
CA VAL A 2 30.08 -20.57 -23.07
C VAL A 2 30.83 -20.40 -21.74
N ASN A 3 31.52 -19.27 -21.55
CA ASN A 3 32.04 -18.93 -20.23
C ASN A 3 30.83 -18.72 -19.31
N SER A 4 30.75 -19.48 -18.21
CA SER A 4 29.74 -19.23 -17.18
C SER A 4 29.99 -17.84 -16.59
N PHE A 5 28.99 -16.95 -16.66
CA PHE A 5 29.06 -15.58 -16.11
C PHE A 5 28.88 -15.54 -14.58
N PHE A 6 28.81 -16.70 -13.92
CA PHE A 6 28.65 -16.79 -12.48
C PHE A 6 29.41 -17.97 -11.86
N LYS A 7 29.76 -17.83 -10.58
CA LYS A 7 30.36 -18.87 -9.72
C LYS A 7 29.44 -19.13 -8.53
N THR A 8 29.38 -20.38 -8.05
CA THR A 8 28.61 -20.72 -6.85
C THR A 8 29.53 -21.34 -5.82
N ASN A 9 29.75 -20.64 -4.71
CA ASN A 9 30.60 -21.08 -3.61
C ASN A 9 29.86 -20.97 -2.28
N PRO A 10 29.86 -22.01 -1.43
CA PRO A 10 29.40 -21.86 -0.05
C PRO A 10 30.40 -21.01 0.74
N LEU A 11 29.90 -19.99 1.44
CA LEU A 11 30.71 -19.14 2.33
C LEU A 11 30.19 -19.23 3.76
N LEU A 12 31.10 -19.13 4.74
CA LEU A 12 30.73 -19.14 6.16
C LEU A 12 29.88 -17.92 6.51
N LEU A 13 28.84 -18.12 7.32
CA LEU A 13 27.99 -17.03 7.80
C LEU A 13 28.81 -15.94 8.50
N HIS A 14 29.71 -16.34 9.41
CA HIS A 14 30.56 -15.41 10.14
C HIS A 14 31.43 -14.55 9.21
N GLU A 15 31.97 -15.14 8.13
CA GLU A 15 32.76 -14.42 7.13
C GLU A 15 31.90 -13.39 6.39
N LEU A 16 30.70 -13.78 5.95
CA LEU A 16 29.76 -12.89 5.26
C LEU A 16 29.35 -11.70 6.13
N LEU A 17 29.06 -11.95 7.41
CA LEU A 17 28.71 -10.90 8.37
C LEU A 17 29.89 -9.97 8.67
N SER A 18 31.11 -10.51 8.78
CA SER A 18 32.34 -9.72 8.93
C SER A 18 32.62 -8.85 7.68
N ASN A 19 32.32 -9.38 6.49
CA ASN A 19 32.42 -8.61 5.24
C ASN A 19 31.39 -7.49 5.18
N CYS A 20 30.19 -7.68 5.72
CA CYS A 20 29.19 -6.62 5.89
C CYS A 20 29.70 -5.53 6.86
N GLN A 21 30.23 -5.95 8.02
CA GLN A 21 30.75 -5.03 9.05
C GLN A 21 31.91 -4.18 8.54
N SER A 22 32.85 -4.79 7.82
CA SER A 22 34.04 -4.10 7.32
C SER A 22 33.80 -3.30 6.04
N GLY A 23 32.60 -3.36 5.45
CA GLY A 23 32.25 -2.68 4.20
C GLY A 23 32.76 -3.36 2.92
N LYS A 24 33.25 -4.60 2.99
CA LYS A 24 33.64 -5.38 1.79
C LYS A 24 32.45 -5.89 1.00
N LEU A 25 31.38 -6.27 1.69
CA LEU A 25 30.09 -6.63 1.10
C LEU A 25 29.11 -5.51 1.41
N GLN A 26 28.66 -4.79 0.39
CA GLN A 26 27.72 -3.67 0.53
C GLN A 26 26.45 -3.92 -0.27
N LEU A 27 25.42 -3.12 -0.02
CA LEU A 27 24.19 -3.14 -0.78
C LEU A 27 24.29 -2.12 -1.92
N PRO A 28 23.67 -2.35 -3.08
CA PRO A 28 23.36 -1.27 -3.99
C PRO A 28 22.40 -0.26 -3.35
N ASP A 29 22.60 1.04 -3.58
CA ASP A 29 21.79 2.12 -3.01
C ASP A 29 20.31 2.11 -3.44
N PHE A 30 20.03 1.51 -4.60
CA PHE A 30 18.68 1.31 -5.11
C PHE A 30 17.89 0.22 -4.37
N GLN A 31 18.53 -0.62 -3.54
CA GLN A 31 17.78 -1.54 -2.69
C GLN A 31 17.09 -0.78 -1.55
N ARG A 32 15.82 -1.14 -1.29
CA ARG A 32 15.02 -0.59 -0.19
C ARG A 32 15.74 -0.64 1.17
N SER A 33 15.29 0.15 2.14
CA SER A 33 15.75 0.00 3.53
C SER A 33 15.40 -1.37 4.11
N TRP A 34 16.01 -1.73 5.23
CA TRP A 34 15.65 -2.94 5.96
C TRP A 34 14.25 -2.77 6.60
N VAL A 35 13.39 -3.78 6.43
CA VAL A 35 11.94 -3.70 6.74
C VAL A 35 11.38 -4.98 7.35
N TRP A 36 12.23 -5.90 7.80
CA TRP A 36 11.77 -7.13 8.45
C TRP A 36 11.25 -6.86 9.85
N ASP A 37 10.10 -7.47 10.16
CA ASP A 37 9.51 -7.49 11.50
C ASP A 37 10.21 -8.48 12.44
N GLU A 38 9.92 -8.37 13.74
CA GLU A 38 10.56 -9.16 14.79
C GLU A 38 10.34 -10.67 14.62
N ASP A 39 9.21 -11.12 14.06
CA ASP A 39 8.93 -12.54 13.90
C ASP A 39 9.76 -13.15 12.76
N ARG A 40 9.85 -12.49 11.60
CA ARG A 40 10.74 -12.94 10.52
C ARG A 40 12.21 -13.04 10.95
N ILE A 41 12.65 -12.14 11.83
CA ILE A 41 13.99 -12.20 12.43
C ILE A 41 14.13 -13.46 13.28
N LYS A 42 13.15 -13.75 14.16
CA LYS A 42 13.14 -14.98 14.98
C LYS A 42 13.13 -16.23 14.14
N SER A 43 12.26 -16.34 13.13
CA SER A 43 12.19 -17.53 12.27
C SER A 43 13.52 -17.76 11.52
N LEU A 44 14.21 -16.68 11.11
CA LEU A 44 15.53 -16.77 10.49
C LEU A 44 16.59 -17.28 11.47
N ILE A 45 16.63 -16.74 12.69
CA ILE A 45 17.54 -17.20 13.75
C ILE A 45 17.28 -18.67 14.06
N ALA A 46 16.02 -19.05 14.23
CA ALA A 46 15.60 -20.43 14.50
C ALA A 46 16.07 -21.39 13.39
N SER A 47 15.91 -20.99 12.13
CA SER A 47 16.36 -21.78 10.97
C SER A 47 17.87 -21.99 10.98
N VAL A 48 18.66 -20.93 11.18
CA VAL A 48 20.14 -21.05 11.29
C VAL A 48 20.53 -21.92 12.47
N SER A 49 19.86 -21.77 13.61
CA SER A 49 20.11 -22.55 14.82
C SER A 49 19.84 -24.06 14.67
N ARG A 50 19.03 -24.45 13.68
CA ARG A 50 18.74 -25.85 13.31
C ARG A 50 19.56 -26.34 12.11
N ALA A 51 20.49 -25.53 11.60
CA ALA A 51 21.20 -25.76 10.34
C ALA A 51 20.26 -25.94 9.12
N PHE A 52 19.03 -25.41 9.19
CA PHE A 52 18.08 -25.47 8.07
C PHE A 52 18.45 -24.44 7.00
N PRO A 53 18.29 -24.75 5.70
CA PRO A 53 18.70 -23.86 4.63
C PRO A 53 17.86 -22.58 4.61
N VAL A 54 18.52 -21.42 4.68
CA VAL A 54 17.87 -20.10 4.63
C VAL A 54 17.85 -19.49 3.22
N GLY A 55 18.16 -20.29 2.20
CA GLY A 55 18.27 -19.88 0.79
C GLY A 55 19.67 -19.42 0.38
N ALA A 56 19.90 -19.26 -0.93
CA ALA A 56 21.17 -18.74 -1.47
C ALA A 56 21.24 -17.20 -1.36
N LEU A 57 22.45 -16.64 -1.47
CA LEU A 57 22.68 -15.21 -1.70
C LEU A 57 23.15 -15.01 -3.13
N MET A 58 22.96 -13.79 -3.62
CA MET A 58 23.51 -13.39 -4.91
C MET A 58 24.34 -12.13 -4.74
N THR A 59 25.53 -12.11 -5.34
CA THR A 59 26.45 -10.98 -5.30
C THR A 59 26.92 -10.58 -6.69
N LEU A 60 27.37 -9.35 -6.85
CA LEU A 60 28.03 -8.82 -8.05
C LEU A 60 29.44 -8.35 -7.67
N GLU A 61 30.46 -8.90 -8.33
CA GLU A 61 31.84 -8.40 -8.17
C GLU A 61 31.95 -6.96 -8.68
N THR A 62 32.59 -6.10 -7.90
CA THR A 62 32.78 -4.68 -8.25
C THR A 62 34.02 -4.47 -9.14
N GLY A 63 34.14 -3.28 -9.74
CA GLY A 63 35.28 -2.94 -10.61
C GLY A 63 35.14 -3.41 -12.07
N GLY A 64 33.89 -3.54 -12.55
CA GLY A 64 33.53 -3.84 -13.93
C GLY A 64 32.83 -2.68 -14.65
N GLY A 65 32.18 -2.96 -15.78
CA GLY A 65 31.48 -1.93 -16.58
C GLY A 65 30.12 -1.49 -16.02
N VAL A 66 29.64 -2.12 -14.96
CA VAL A 66 28.39 -1.78 -14.26
C VAL A 66 28.73 -1.13 -12.94
N GLU A 67 28.41 0.17 -12.80
CA GLU A 67 28.60 0.91 -11.56
C GLU A 67 27.24 1.17 -10.90
N PHE A 68 27.03 0.57 -9.73
CA PHE A 68 25.95 0.92 -8.82
C PHE A 68 26.54 1.62 -7.62
N LYS A 69 25.88 2.68 -7.14
CA LYS A 69 26.33 3.41 -5.96
C LYS A 69 26.21 2.48 -4.73
N PRO A 70 27.31 2.25 -3.98
CA PRO A 70 27.29 1.34 -2.87
C PRO A 70 26.75 2.00 -1.60
N ARG A 71 26.12 1.19 -0.75
CA ARG A 71 25.60 1.57 0.57
C ARG A 71 25.88 0.43 1.56
N PRO A 72 26.56 0.68 2.69
CA PRO A 72 26.74 -0.34 3.71
C PRO A 72 25.42 -0.90 4.24
N VAL A 73 25.46 -2.11 4.79
CA VAL A 73 24.30 -2.69 5.48
C VAL A 73 23.88 -1.80 6.65
N GLU A 74 22.58 -1.81 6.97
CA GLU A 74 22.07 -0.95 8.03
C GLU A 74 22.72 -1.30 9.38
N GLY A 75 23.25 -0.29 10.07
CA GLY A 75 23.95 -0.44 11.35
C GLY A 75 25.45 -0.73 11.22
N ALA A 76 26.00 -0.81 10.01
CA ALA A 76 27.44 -0.90 9.80
C ALA A 76 28.18 0.35 10.34
N PRO A 77 29.42 0.19 10.82
CA PRO A 77 30.22 1.29 11.36
C PRO A 77 30.61 2.32 10.28
N ASP A 78 30.96 3.54 10.70
CA ASP A 78 31.23 4.68 9.79
C ASP A 78 32.40 4.42 8.83
N ASP A 79 33.39 3.63 9.23
CA ASP A 79 34.53 3.22 8.40
C ASP A 79 34.10 2.36 7.20
N ALA A 80 32.99 1.61 7.31
CA ALA A 80 32.44 0.84 6.20
C ALA A 80 31.98 1.74 5.03
N PHE A 81 31.56 2.97 5.30
CA PHE A 81 31.13 3.95 4.27
C PHE A 81 32.30 4.48 3.44
N GLN A 82 33.53 4.41 3.97
CA GLN A 82 34.73 4.88 3.28
C GLN A 82 35.40 3.78 2.46
N ARG A 83 34.95 2.54 2.60
CA ARG A 83 35.54 1.39 1.91
C ARG A 83 34.87 1.16 0.56
N LEU A 84 35.68 0.93 -0.47
CA LEU A 84 35.18 0.41 -1.74
C LEU A 84 34.79 -1.08 -1.55
N PRO A 85 33.56 -1.48 -1.87
CA PRO A 85 33.14 -2.87 -1.73
C PRO A 85 33.89 -3.76 -2.73
N GLU A 86 34.16 -5.00 -2.35
CA GLU A 86 34.64 -6.08 -3.23
C GLU A 86 33.46 -6.73 -3.97
N ALA A 87 32.28 -6.73 -3.35
CA ALA A 87 31.05 -7.21 -3.96
C ALA A 87 29.81 -6.44 -3.47
N LEU A 88 28.78 -6.39 -4.32
CA LEU A 88 27.45 -5.88 -4.00
C LEU A 88 26.46 -7.02 -3.77
N LEU A 89 25.73 -7.00 -2.66
CA LEU A 89 24.70 -7.98 -2.34
C LEU A 89 23.41 -7.68 -3.10
N LEU A 90 23.13 -8.49 -4.11
CA LEU A 90 21.98 -8.37 -5.00
C LEU A 90 20.72 -9.05 -4.44
N ASP A 91 20.87 -10.18 -3.74
CA ASP A 91 19.76 -10.85 -3.06
C ASP A 91 20.16 -11.26 -1.64
N GLY A 92 19.16 -11.34 -0.76
CA GLY A 92 19.34 -11.73 0.63
C GLY A 92 19.68 -10.57 1.56
N GLN A 93 19.53 -9.32 1.09
CA GLN A 93 19.71 -8.10 1.88
C GLN A 93 19.04 -8.19 3.26
N GLN A 94 17.77 -8.57 3.30
CA GLN A 94 17.00 -8.56 4.54
C GLN A 94 17.48 -9.64 5.52
N ARG A 95 17.88 -10.81 5.01
CA ARG A 95 18.45 -11.91 5.81
C ARG A 95 19.81 -11.50 6.40
N MET A 96 20.71 -11.01 5.55
CA MET A 96 22.06 -10.62 5.96
C MET A 96 22.05 -9.42 6.91
N THR A 97 21.21 -8.43 6.65
CA THR A 97 21.07 -7.27 7.55
C THR A 97 20.51 -7.69 8.90
N SER A 98 19.49 -8.58 8.94
CA SER A 98 18.92 -9.06 10.20
C SER A 98 19.93 -9.86 11.03
N LEU A 99 20.66 -10.80 10.41
CA LEU A 99 21.69 -11.58 11.10
C LEU A 99 22.82 -10.65 11.61
N TYR A 100 23.28 -9.71 10.79
CA TYR A 100 24.30 -8.74 11.22
C TYR A 100 23.86 -7.90 12.43
N GLN A 101 22.62 -7.40 12.39
CA GLN A 101 22.02 -6.61 13.45
C GLN A 101 21.95 -7.35 14.79
N VAL A 102 21.57 -8.63 14.77
CA VAL A 102 21.37 -9.41 16.01
C VAL A 102 22.65 -10.06 16.55
N THR A 103 23.67 -10.31 15.72
CA THR A 103 24.87 -11.06 16.14
C THR A 103 26.13 -10.22 16.31
N LEU A 104 26.51 -9.36 15.36
CA LEU A 104 27.82 -8.69 15.37
C LEU A 104 27.74 -7.21 15.75
N ARG A 105 26.61 -6.54 15.48
CA ARG A 105 26.46 -5.09 15.71
C ARG A 105 26.57 -4.71 17.19
N ASN A 106 26.22 -5.62 18.10
CA ASN A 106 26.21 -5.42 19.56
C ASN A 106 25.48 -4.14 20.02
N GLN A 107 24.35 -3.82 19.37
CA GLN A 107 23.49 -2.70 19.69
C GLN A 107 22.03 -3.15 19.68
N VAL A 108 21.15 -2.42 20.37
CA VAL A 108 19.72 -2.69 20.31
C VAL A 108 19.20 -2.61 18.87
N VAL A 109 18.38 -3.58 18.49
CA VAL A 109 17.82 -3.72 17.15
C VAL A 109 16.50 -2.97 17.08
N ARG A 110 16.42 -1.97 16.20
CA ARG A 110 15.21 -1.17 15.99
C ARG A 110 14.38 -1.78 14.88
N THR A 111 13.31 -2.49 15.20
CA THR A 111 12.46 -3.21 14.24
C THR A 111 10.98 -2.84 14.43
N VAL A 112 10.08 -3.58 13.79
CA VAL A 112 8.64 -3.46 13.97
C VAL A 112 8.05 -4.81 14.38
N THR A 113 6.94 -4.79 15.11
CA THR A 113 6.12 -6.00 15.32
C THR A 113 5.39 -6.36 14.01
N PRO A 114 4.80 -7.56 13.89
CA PRO A 114 3.94 -7.92 12.74
C PRO A 114 2.79 -6.92 12.51
N ARG A 115 2.38 -6.21 13.56
CA ARG A 115 1.37 -5.14 13.52
C ARG A 115 1.95 -3.76 13.17
N LYS A 116 3.16 -3.71 12.61
CA LYS A 116 3.90 -2.49 12.20
C LYS A 116 4.20 -1.49 13.33
N LYS A 117 4.16 -1.91 14.60
CA LYS A 117 4.53 -1.05 15.74
C LYS A 117 6.06 -1.05 15.88
N ARG A 118 6.68 0.13 15.92
CA ARG A 118 8.13 0.27 16.16
C ARG A 118 8.51 -0.22 17.57
N VAL A 119 9.57 -1.02 17.64
CA VAL A 119 10.09 -1.62 18.87
C VAL A 119 11.61 -1.72 18.83
N ASP A 120 12.23 -1.62 20.01
CA ASP A 120 13.66 -1.77 20.21
C ASP A 120 13.91 -3.08 20.98
N ARG A 121 14.64 -4.01 20.36
CA ARG A 121 14.79 -5.39 20.84
C ARG A 121 16.25 -5.82 20.99
N TRP A 122 16.53 -6.54 22.07
CA TRP A 122 17.60 -7.51 22.15
C TRP A 122 17.04 -8.90 21.83
N PHE A 123 17.83 -9.74 21.17
CA PHE A 123 17.42 -11.12 20.86
C PHE A 123 18.24 -12.10 21.70
N TYR A 124 17.56 -13.08 22.28
CA TYR A 124 18.14 -14.15 23.09
C TYR A 124 17.67 -15.51 22.61
N ILE A 125 18.48 -16.54 22.88
CA ILE A 125 18.05 -17.94 22.82
C ILE A 125 17.81 -18.39 24.27
N ASP A 126 16.60 -18.84 24.58
CA ASP A 126 16.34 -19.61 25.79
C ASP A 126 16.99 -21.00 25.63
N ILE A 127 18.04 -21.25 26.41
CA ILE A 127 18.85 -22.47 26.28
C ILE A 127 18.01 -23.72 26.56
N ARG A 128 17.11 -23.66 27.55
CA ARG A 128 16.31 -24.82 27.94
C ARG A 128 15.24 -25.11 26.90
N ALA A 129 14.51 -24.07 26.49
CA ALA A 129 13.50 -24.21 25.45
C ALA A 129 14.10 -24.67 24.10
N ALA A 130 15.30 -24.21 23.75
CA ALA A 130 15.96 -24.59 22.49
C ALA A 130 16.35 -26.08 22.39
N LEU A 131 16.51 -26.75 23.54
CA LEU A 131 16.90 -28.16 23.67
C LEU A 131 15.71 -29.09 23.99
N GLU A 132 14.51 -28.54 24.12
CA GLU A 132 13.29 -29.27 24.44
C GLU A 132 12.57 -29.67 23.14
N ASP A 133 12.43 -30.98 22.89
CA ASP A 133 11.83 -31.49 21.65
C ASP A 133 10.35 -31.10 21.47
N SER A 134 9.66 -30.82 22.58
CA SER A 134 8.25 -30.42 22.59
C SER A 134 8.01 -28.94 22.27
N VAL A 135 9.06 -28.13 22.19
CA VAL A 135 9.00 -26.69 21.92
C VAL A 135 9.46 -26.41 20.50
N ASP A 136 8.73 -25.57 19.77
CA ASP A 136 9.24 -25.10 18.47
C ASP A 136 10.47 -24.22 18.69
N ARG A 137 11.53 -24.41 17.90
CA ARG A 137 12.76 -23.63 18.02
C ARG A 137 12.51 -22.14 17.82
N GLU A 138 11.49 -21.77 17.05
CA GLU A 138 11.12 -20.37 16.92
C GLU A 138 10.67 -19.75 18.24
N ASP A 139 9.97 -20.51 19.08
CA ASP A 139 9.51 -20.07 20.40
C ASP A 139 10.67 -19.92 21.41
N SER A 140 11.80 -20.60 21.18
CA SER A 140 13.00 -20.40 22.00
C SER A 140 13.76 -19.11 21.67
N ILE A 141 13.40 -18.39 20.60
CA ILE A 141 14.04 -17.12 20.22
C ILE A 141 13.22 -15.95 20.76
N VAL A 142 13.74 -15.32 21.81
CA VAL A 142 13.00 -14.31 22.58
C VAL A 142 13.48 -12.90 22.23
N GLY A 143 12.53 -12.03 21.87
CA GLY A 143 12.74 -10.60 21.67
C GLY A 143 12.47 -9.81 22.96
N VAL A 144 13.52 -9.31 23.60
CA VAL A 144 13.47 -8.64 24.90
C VAL A 144 13.57 -7.11 24.72
N PRO A 145 12.85 -6.27 25.49
CA PRO A 145 12.92 -4.81 25.38
C PRO A 145 14.35 -4.24 25.56
N ALA A 146 14.55 -2.98 25.18
CA ALA A 146 15.85 -2.30 25.25
C ALA A 146 16.51 -2.29 26.64
N ASP A 147 15.71 -2.24 27.71
CA ASP A 147 16.16 -2.31 29.11
C ASP A 147 16.41 -3.75 29.60
N ARG A 148 16.20 -4.75 28.73
CA ARG A 148 16.37 -6.18 28.97
C ARG A 148 15.44 -6.77 30.04
N ILE A 149 14.32 -6.10 30.36
CA ILE A 149 13.36 -6.57 31.37
C ILE A 149 11.98 -6.79 30.73
N VAL A 150 11.54 -8.05 30.71
CA VAL A 150 10.18 -8.44 30.28
C VAL A 150 9.22 -8.24 31.44
N ARG A 151 8.09 -7.58 31.17
CA ARG A 151 7.07 -7.27 32.18
C ARG A 151 5.69 -7.66 31.68
N ARG A 152 4.86 -8.17 32.60
CA ARG A 152 3.43 -8.47 32.39
C ARG A 152 2.53 -7.49 33.14
N SER A 153 1.20 -7.67 33.05
CA SER A 153 0.20 -6.87 33.77
C SER A 153 0.35 -5.35 33.54
N PHE A 154 0.44 -4.93 32.28
CA PHE A 154 0.66 -3.53 31.88
C PHE A 154 1.94 -2.90 32.47
N GLY A 155 3.00 -3.70 32.61
CA GLY A 155 4.31 -3.21 33.06
C GLY A 155 4.50 -3.18 34.58
N ARG A 156 3.61 -3.82 35.35
CA ARG A 156 3.65 -3.80 36.83
C ARG A 156 4.46 -4.94 37.44
N GLU A 157 4.51 -6.10 36.78
CA GLU A 157 5.20 -7.28 37.28
C GLU A 157 6.36 -7.65 36.37
N ILE A 158 7.55 -7.85 36.95
CA ILE A 158 8.72 -8.38 36.23
C ILE A 158 8.50 -9.87 36.02
N GLU A 159 8.54 -10.28 34.74
CA GLU A 159 8.42 -11.67 34.33
C GLU A 159 9.80 -12.29 34.10
N LEU A 160 10.71 -11.54 33.48
CA LEU A 160 12.08 -11.95 33.20
C LEU A 160 13.01 -10.73 33.26
N ASP A 161 14.09 -10.82 34.02
CA ASP A 161 15.12 -9.78 34.13
C ASP A 161 16.43 -10.30 33.54
N LEU A 162 16.91 -9.64 32.47
CA LEU A 162 18.19 -9.90 31.80
C LEU A 162 19.07 -8.64 31.76
N SER A 163 18.82 -7.69 32.68
CA SER A 163 19.50 -6.39 32.72
C SER A 163 20.99 -6.47 33.05
N SER A 164 21.47 -7.60 33.58
CA SER A 164 22.90 -7.86 33.79
C SER A 164 23.32 -9.23 33.27
N ARG A 165 24.64 -9.43 33.07
CA ARG A 165 25.18 -10.72 32.67
C ARG A 165 24.85 -11.81 33.69
N GLU A 166 24.89 -11.49 34.98
CA GLU A 166 24.51 -12.41 36.04
C GLU A 166 23.06 -12.90 35.89
N ALA A 167 22.15 -12.00 35.55
CA ALA A 167 20.75 -12.33 35.34
C ALA A 167 20.53 -13.15 34.07
N GLU A 168 21.29 -12.88 32.99
CA GLU A 168 21.32 -13.73 31.78
C GLU A 168 21.74 -15.17 32.10
N LEU A 169 22.81 -15.32 32.90
CA LEU A 169 23.34 -16.62 33.33
C LEU A 169 22.36 -17.39 34.22
N ASP A 170 21.76 -16.71 35.21
CA ASP A 170 20.84 -17.33 36.17
C ASP A 170 19.54 -17.80 35.48
N ASN A 171 19.10 -17.10 34.44
CA ASN A 171 17.90 -17.45 33.67
C ASN A 171 18.18 -18.37 32.46
N PHE A 172 19.43 -18.79 32.22
CA PHE A 172 19.81 -19.60 31.05
C PHE A 172 19.42 -18.95 29.70
N MET A 173 19.57 -17.62 29.62
CA MET A 173 19.28 -16.85 28.42
C MET A 173 20.59 -16.47 27.72
N TYR A 174 20.80 -16.98 26.52
CA TYR A 174 22.02 -16.74 25.75
C TYR A 174 21.83 -15.56 24.78
N PRO A 175 22.59 -14.46 24.90
CA PRO A 175 22.46 -13.31 24.01
C PRO A 175 22.95 -13.63 22.59
N LEU A 176 22.18 -13.31 21.55
CA LEU A 176 22.60 -13.54 20.16
C LEU A 176 23.87 -12.77 19.78
N THR A 177 24.16 -11.67 20.48
CA THR A 177 25.39 -10.89 20.28
C THR A 177 26.66 -11.64 20.62
N MET A 178 26.55 -12.80 21.29
CA MET A 178 27.66 -13.67 21.66
C MET A 178 27.63 -15.01 20.92
N VAL A 179 26.82 -15.16 19.88
CA VAL A 179 26.69 -16.45 19.18
C VAL A 179 28.01 -16.93 18.56
N PHE A 180 28.94 -16.01 18.27
CA PHE A 180 30.29 -16.30 17.78
C PHE A 180 31.39 -16.23 18.88
N ASP A 181 31.01 -15.97 20.14
CA ASP A 181 31.93 -15.85 21.29
C ASP A 181 31.44 -16.68 22.49
N TRP A 182 31.41 -18.00 22.28
CA TRP A 182 31.03 -18.97 23.31
C TRP A 182 31.95 -18.91 24.54
N ASP A 183 33.25 -18.78 24.30
CA ASP A 183 34.26 -18.95 25.35
C ASP A 183 34.16 -17.88 26.42
N GLU A 184 33.83 -16.63 26.07
CA GLU A 184 33.60 -15.57 27.04
C GLU A 184 32.37 -15.87 27.92
N TRP A 185 31.22 -16.17 27.32
CA TRP A 185 29.98 -16.42 28.07
C TRP A 185 30.13 -17.63 28.99
N ASN A 186 30.72 -18.71 28.45
CA ASN A 186 30.95 -19.96 29.14
C ASN A 186 31.88 -19.80 30.36
N ARG A 187 32.93 -18.98 30.24
CA ARG A 187 33.83 -18.67 31.36
C ARG A 187 33.09 -17.95 32.49
N SER A 188 32.29 -16.94 32.18
CA SER A 188 31.47 -16.23 33.17
C SER A 188 30.47 -17.16 33.85
N TRP A 189 29.87 -18.09 33.11
CA TRP A 189 28.97 -19.10 33.69
C TRP A 189 29.71 -20.03 34.65
N MET A 190 30.88 -20.55 34.25
CA MET A 190 31.69 -21.44 35.08
C MET A 190 32.10 -20.78 36.40
N GLU A 191 32.68 -19.59 36.34
CA GLU A 191 33.17 -18.86 37.51
C GLU A 191 32.04 -18.62 38.53
N ARG A 192 30.82 -18.34 38.06
CA ARG A 192 29.65 -18.08 38.90
C ARG A 192 29.04 -19.34 39.51
N ASN A 193 29.02 -20.45 38.76
CA ASN A 193 28.31 -21.67 39.16
C ASN A 193 29.22 -22.74 39.75
N MET A 194 30.54 -22.52 39.75
CA MET A 194 31.51 -23.44 40.34
C MET A 194 31.16 -23.73 41.81
N GLY A 195 31.04 -25.01 42.15
CA GLY A 195 30.71 -25.46 43.49
C GLY A 195 29.21 -25.54 43.82
N LYS A 196 28.29 -25.15 42.91
CA LYS A 196 26.85 -25.41 43.08
C LYS A 196 26.54 -26.89 42.85
N GLU A 197 25.55 -27.42 43.56
CA GLU A 197 25.12 -28.83 43.42
C GLU A 197 24.62 -29.14 42.00
N SER A 198 23.96 -28.19 41.33
CA SER A 198 23.45 -28.34 39.96
C SER A 198 24.52 -28.24 38.87
N PHE A 199 25.77 -27.87 39.22
CA PHE A 199 26.81 -27.51 38.26
C PHE A 199 27.02 -28.58 37.18
N GLN A 200 27.08 -29.85 37.55
CA GLN A 200 27.35 -30.92 36.59
C GLN A 200 26.23 -31.10 35.57
N ASP A 201 24.97 -30.95 35.97
CA ASP A 201 23.83 -31.17 35.07
C ASP A 201 23.58 -29.92 34.21
N ASP A 202 23.70 -28.73 34.78
CA ASP A 202 23.65 -27.48 34.03
C ASP A 202 24.81 -27.40 33.01
N TRP A 203 26.01 -27.89 33.37
CA TRP A 203 27.15 -27.98 32.46
C TRP A 203 26.87 -28.89 31.26
N LYS A 204 26.29 -30.08 31.49
CA LYS A 204 25.88 -30.98 30.40
C LYS A 204 24.86 -30.33 29.48
N LEU A 205 23.88 -29.62 30.05
CA LEU A 205 22.88 -28.86 29.28
C LEU A 205 23.56 -27.81 28.39
N LEU A 206 24.52 -27.06 28.93
CA LEU A 206 25.27 -26.04 28.18
C LEU A 206 26.15 -26.62 27.07
N MET A 207 26.79 -27.77 27.30
CA MET A 207 27.54 -28.45 26.24
C MET A 207 26.61 -28.94 25.13
N ARG A 208 25.44 -29.50 25.47
CA ARG A 208 24.42 -29.85 24.48
C ARG A 208 23.95 -28.63 23.69
N PHE A 209 23.70 -27.51 24.36
CA PHE A 209 23.33 -26.26 23.69
C PHE A 209 24.41 -25.78 22.71
N LYS A 210 25.67 -25.81 23.13
CA LYS A 210 26.80 -25.48 22.26
C LYS A 210 26.82 -26.38 21.02
N ASP A 211 26.68 -27.69 21.22
CA ASP A 211 26.81 -28.68 20.16
C ASP A 211 25.62 -28.70 19.20
N GLU A 212 24.39 -28.65 19.72
CA GLU A 212 23.14 -28.78 18.96
C GLU A 212 22.64 -27.44 18.39
N VAL A 213 23.11 -26.30 18.92
CA VAL A 213 22.58 -24.97 18.56
C VAL A 213 23.70 -24.02 18.09
N LEU A 214 24.71 -23.75 18.92
CA LEU A 214 25.71 -22.72 18.60
C LEU A 214 26.66 -23.13 17.48
N ASN A 215 27.10 -24.40 17.46
CA ASN A 215 27.95 -24.92 16.40
C ASN A 215 27.29 -24.78 15.02
N ASN A 216 25.95 -24.84 14.95
CA ASN A 216 25.22 -24.61 13.71
C ASN A 216 25.43 -23.19 13.18
N PHE A 217 25.55 -22.15 14.02
CA PHE A 217 25.91 -20.79 13.58
C PHE A 217 27.37 -20.69 13.13
N MET A 218 28.29 -21.28 13.91
CA MET A 218 29.73 -21.22 13.65
C MET A 218 30.10 -21.87 12.31
N GLN A 219 29.45 -22.99 12.00
CA GLN A 219 29.71 -23.79 10.82
C GLN A 219 28.72 -23.51 9.68
N TYR A 220 27.74 -22.63 9.88
CA TYR A 220 26.72 -22.35 8.89
C TYR A 220 27.34 -21.85 7.59
N GLN A 221 27.05 -22.52 6.49
CA GLN A 221 27.48 -22.10 5.15
C GLN A 221 26.28 -21.67 4.33
N ILE A 222 26.37 -20.48 3.73
CA ILE A 222 25.35 -19.96 2.83
C ILE A 222 25.85 -20.12 1.39
N PRO A 223 25.06 -20.75 0.50
CA PRO A 223 25.39 -20.78 -0.92
C PRO A 223 25.41 -19.36 -1.50
N VAL A 224 26.51 -18.93 -2.10
CA VAL A 224 26.63 -17.61 -2.74
C VAL A 224 26.83 -17.76 -4.24
N ILE A 225 25.93 -17.15 -5.02
CA ILE A 225 26.02 -17.04 -6.47
C ILE A 225 26.66 -15.68 -6.80
N ALA A 226 27.92 -15.68 -7.19
CA ALA A 226 28.67 -14.49 -7.55
C ALA A 226 28.62 -14.25 -9.06
N LEU A 227 28.03 -13.12 -9.47
CA LEU A 227 28.08 -12.60 -10.83
C LEU A 227 29.42 -11.92 -11.08
N ASP A 228 30.02 -12.21 -12.23
CA ASP A 228 31.30 -11.62 -12.63
C ASP A 228 31.13 -10.13 -12.99
N ARG A 229 32.18 -9.33 -12.77
CA ARG A 229 32.22 -7.89 -13.09
C ARG A 229 31.97 -7.57 -14.58
N SER A 230 32.13 -8.54 -15.47
CA SER A 230 31.84 -8.43 -16.90
C SER A 230 30.36 -8.64 -17.26
N THR A 231 29.51 -8.98 -16.28
CA THR A 231 28.06 -9.18 -16.50
C THR A 231 27.40 -7.86 -16.90
N SER A 232 26.68 -7.87 -18.03
CA SER A 232 25.94 -6.68 -18.52
C SER A 232 24.85 -6.23 -17.54
N LYS A 233 24.57 -4.94 -17.50
CA LYS A 233 23.54 -4.30 -16.67
C LYS A 233 22.16 -4.96 -16.81
N GLU A 234 21.75 -5.24 -18.05
CA GLU A 234 20.47 -5.87 -18.37
C GLU A 234 20.39 -7.29 -17.79
N ALA A 235 21.46 -8.07 -17.93
CA ALA A 235 21.54 -9.41 -17.36
C ALA A 235 21.48 -9.38 -15.82
N VAL A 236 22.16 -8.43 -15.18
CA VAL A 236 22.08 -8.25 -13.71
C VAL A 236 20.63 -7.98 -13.30
N CYS A 237 19.93 -7.04 -13.95
CA CYS A 237 18.53 -6.73 -13.64
C CYS A 237 17.59 -7.93 -13.84
N VAL A 238 17.79 -8.71 -14.91
CA VAL A 238 16.95 -9.90 -15.19
C VAL A 238 17.20 -11.02 -14.18
N VAL A 239 18.46 -11.29 -13.84
CA VAL A 239 18.79 -12.29 -12.82
C VAL A 239 18.28 -11.84 -11.45
N PHE A 240 18.47 -10.57 -11.13
CA PHE A 240 17.94 -9.93 -9.93
C PHE A 240 16.42 -10.08 -9.82
N GLU A 241 15.67 -9.86 -10.90
CA GLU A 241 14.22 -10.06 -10.94
C GLU A 241 13.81 -11.52 -10.70
N LYS A 242 14.48 -12.47 -11.37
CA LYS A 242 14.14 -13.90 -11.26
C LYS A 242 14.42 -14.50 -9.89
N VAL A 243 15.49 -14.05 -9.24
CA VAL A 243 15.94 -14.57 -7.94
C VAL A 243 15.19 -13.92 -6.77
N ASN A 244 14.73 -12.66 -6.90
CA ASN A 244 13.98 -11.94 -5.86
C ASN A 244 12.50 -12.36 -5.72
N THR A 245 12.08 -13.48 -6.30
CA THR A 245 10.69 -13.97 -6.27
C THR A 245 10.28 -14.57 -4.91
N GLY A 246 11.23 -14.93 -4.04
CA GLY A 246 10.96 -15.50 -2.70
C GLY A 246 10.88 -14.51 -1.54
N GLY A 247 11.26 -13.23 -1.74
CA GLY A 247 11.15 -12.15 -0.74
C GLY A 247 10.03 -11.15 -1.07
N LYS A 248 9.93 -10.01 -0.36
CA LYS A 248 9.09 -8.90 -0.86
C LYS A 248 9.68 -8.47 -2.20
N ALA A 249 9.02 -8.78 -3.32
CA ALA A 249 9.52 -8.57 -4.66
C ALA A 249 9.95 -7.10 -4.86
N LEU A 250 11.00 -6.87 -5.64
CA LEU A 250 11.32 -5.52 -6.09
C LEU A 250 10.34 -5.11 -7.19
N ASP A 251 9.72 -3.95 -7.01
CA ASP A 251 8.80 -3.39 -7.98
C ASP A 251 9.58 -2.78 -9.17
N ALA A 252 8.84 -2.35 -10.20
CA ALA A 252 9.45 -1.71 -11.38
C ALA A 252 10.24 -0.45 -11.03
N PHE A 253 9.87 0.26 -9.96
CA PHE A 253 10.51 1.49 -9.55
C PHE A 253 11.92 1.25 -9.00
N GLU A 254 12.16 0.20 -8.22
CA GLU A 254 13.49 -0.11 -7.71
C GLU A 254 14.46 -0.49 -8.84
N LEU A 255 13.97 -1.21 -9.87
CA LEU A 255 14.77 -1.55 -11.04
C LEU A 255 15.13 -0.31 -11.88
N ILE A 256 14.18 0.59 -12.11
CA ILE A 256 14.43 1.84 -12.83
C ILE A 256 15.36 2.75 -12.02
N THR A 257 15.22 2.78 -10.70
CA THR A 257 16.13 3.52 -9.81
C THR A 257 17.57 3.05 -10.03
N ALA A 258 17.81 1.73 -10.07
CA ALA A 258 19.12 1.16 -10.37
C ALA A 258 19.63 1.60 -11.76
N MET A 259 18.73 1.61 -12.75
CA MET A 259 19.07 2.00 -14.12
C MET A 259 19.48 3.47 -14.20
N TYR A 260 18.74 4.36 -13.56
CA TYR A 260 18.97 5.81 -13.59
C TYR A 260 20.18 6.24 -12.74
N ALA A 261 20.45 5.53 -11.65
CA ALA A 261 21.61 5.81 -10.80
C ALA A 261 22.94 5.66 -11.57
N ALA A 262 23.05 4.65 -12.43
CA ALA A 262 24.21 4.45 -13.30
C ALA A 262 24.38 5.59 -14.33
N ASP A 263 23.30 6.30 -14.67
CA ASP A 263 23.32 7.48 -15.53
C ASP A 263 23.38 8.80 -14.71
N GLY A 264 23.70 8.71 -13.42
CA GLY A 264 23.90 9.86 -12.52
C GLY A 264 22.64 10.46 -11.91
N HIS A 265 21.48 9.79 -11.99
CA HIS A 265 20.21 10.30 -11.47
C HIS A 265 19.66 9.46 -10.31
N GLU A 266 19.49 10.10 -9.14
CA GLU A 266 18.98 9.46 -7.92
C GLU A 266 17.42 9.51 -7.88
N LEU A 267 16.76 8.63 -8.62
CA LEU A 267 15.29 8.61 -8.73
C LEU A 267 14.57 8.50 -7.36
N ARG A 268 15.11 7.67 -6.45
CA ARG A 268 14.57 7.51 -5.09
C ARG A 268 14.60 8.82 -4.30
N LYS A 269 15.66 9.61 -4.48
CA LYS A 269 15.80 10.93 -3.86
C LYS A 269 14.81 11.91 -4.45
N ASP A 270 14.60 11.92 -5.77
CA ASP A 270 13.62 12.79 -6.42
C ASP A 270 12.18 12.47 -5.97
N TRP A 271 11.86 11.18 -5.81
CA TRP A 271 10.54 10.74 -5.37
C TRP A 271 10.26 10.99 -3.89
N TYR A 272 11.13 10.52 -2.99
CA TYR A 272 10.91 10.59 -1.53
C TYR A 272 11.46 11.86 -0.87
N GLY A 273 12.41 12.54 -1.52
CA GLY A 273 13.14 13.67 -0.97
C GLY A 273 14.32 13.26 -0.09
N ASP A 274 14.96 14.24 0.52
CA ASP A 274 15.99 14.06 1.53
C ASP A 274 15.80 15.06 2.69
N ALA A 275 16.82 15.24 3.54
CA ALA A 275 16.76 16.20 4.64
C ALA A 275 16.67 17.67 4.18
N SER A 276 17.03 17.97 2.93
CA SER A 276 17.15 19.31 2.37
C SER A 276 16.06 19.66 1.35
N SER A 277 15.42 18.65 0.76
CA SER A 277 14.49 18.80 -0.36
C SER A 277 13.27 17.89 -0.18
N GLU A 278 12.09 18.47 -0.43
CA GLU A 278 10.84 17.72 -0.42
C GLU A 278 10.71 16.91 -1.72
N GLY A 279 10.47 15.59 -1.63
CA GLY A 279 10.28 14.73 -2.80
C GLY A 279 8.89 14.86 -3.43
N ARG A 280 8.77 14.42 -4.70
CA ARG A 280 7.51 14.42 -5.47
C ARG A 280 6.35 13.77 -4.73
N HIS A 281 6.59 12.64 -4.08
CA HIS A 281 5.57 11.92 -3.31
C HIS A 281 4.93 12.82 -2.26
N ARG A 282 5.74 13.56 -1.49
CA ARG A 282 5.22 14.43 -0.43
C ARG A 282 4.50 15.65 -1.00
N ARG A 283 5.00 16.21 -2.12
CA ARG A 283 4.32 17.32 -2.82
C ARG A 283 2.96 16.91 -3.36
N LEU A 284 2.87 15.73 -4.01
CA LEU A 284 1.61 15.16 -4.49
C LEU A 284 0.67 14.85 -3.32
N ALA A 285 1.16 14.19 -2.27
CA ALA A 285 0.36 13.88 -1.08
C ALA A 285 -0.18 15.13 -0.38
N ARG A 286 0.47 16.29 -0.51
CA ARG A 286 0.01 17.56 0.06
C ARG A 286 -0.81 18.41 -0.90
N ALA A 287 -0.86 18.06 -2.19
CA ALA A 287 -1.62 18.78 -3.18
C ALA A 287 -3.10 18.77 -2.80
N TYR A 288 -3.72 19.96 -2.76
CA TYR A 288 -5.13 20.15 -2.42
C TYR A 288 -5.58 19.50 -1.09
N ARG A 289 -4.66 19.30 -0.12
CA ARG A 289 -5.03 18.81 1.20
C ARG A 289 -5.84 19.85 2.00
N PRO A 290 -6.81 19.43 2.82
CA PRO A 290 -7.40 20.29 3.84
C PRO A 290 -6.35 20.85 4.81
N ALA A 291 -6.61 22.03 5.38
CA ALA A 291 -5.66 22.71 6.24
C ALA A 291 -5.29 21.90 7.51
N ASP A 292 -6.25 21.13 8.01
CA ASP A 292 -6.19 20.28 9.20
C ASP A 292 -5.80 18.82 8.90
N ALA A 293 -5.67 18.42 7.64
CA ALA A 293 -5.31 17.06 7.24
C ALA A 293 -3.82 16.94 6.88
N GLU A 294 -3.17 15.83 7.25
CA GLU A 294 -1.74 15.61 6.93
C GLU A 294 -1.49 15.41 5.42
N SER A 295 -2.49 14.92 4.69
CA SER A 295 -2.42 14.62 3.25
C SER A 295 -3.79 14.80 2.56
N GLY A 296 -3.77 14.94 1.24
CA GLY A 296 -4.92 15.10 0.37
C GLY A 296 -5.23 13.86 -0.45
N ILE A 297 -6.08 14.01 -1.47
CA ILE A 297 -6.63 12.91 -2.29
C ILE A 297 -5.57 12.09 -3.05
N LEU A 298 -4.37 12.63 -3.25
CA LEU A 298 -3.30 11.98 -4.00
C LEU A 298 -2.26 11.24 -3.13
N ALA A 299 -2.48 11.10 -1.82
CA ALA A 299 -1.44 10.51 -0.95
C ALA A 299 -1.10 9.05 -1.28
N ASN A 300 -2.00 8.33 -1.95
CA ASN A 300 -1.79 6.94 -2.38
C ASN A 300 -1.26 6.83 -3.83
N VAL A 301 -0.93 7.93 -4.51
CA VAL A 301 -0.28 7.88 -5.82
C VAL A 301 1.10 7.23 -5.65
N ALA A 302 1.27 6.04 -6.22
CA ALA A 302 2.49 5.29 -6.13
C ALA A 302 3.57 5.83 -7.07
N ASN A 303 4.82 5.46 -6.79
CA ASN A 303 5.94 5.78 -7.66
C ASN A 303 5.76 5.18 -9.08
N THR A 304 5.18 3.99 -9.17
CA THR A 304 4.84 3.32 -10.42
C THR A 304 3.71 4.02 -11.16
N ASP A 305 2.74 4.63 -10.48
CA ASP A 305 1.66 5.39 -11.13
C ASP A 305 2.24 6.62 -11.85
N PHE A 306 3.16 7.31 -11.18
CA PHE A 306 3.86 8.46 -11.77
C PHE A 306 4.69 8.06 -12.99
N LEU A 307 5.47 6.99 -12.87
CA LEU A 307 6.25 6.44 -13.98
C LEU A 307 5.37 5.88 -15.10
N HIS A 308 4.19 5.34 -14.78
CA HIS A 308 3.19 4.89 -15.76
C HIS A 308 2.81 6.05 -16.67
N VAL A 309 2.43 7.20 -16.10
CA VAL A 309 2.08 8.38 -16.91
C VAL A 309 3.24 8.83 -17.79
N ILE A 310 4.48 8.92 -17.26
CA ILE A 310 5.67 9.27 -18.06
C ILE A 310 5.87 8.26 -19.21
N SER A 311 5.67 6.97 -18.94
CA SER A 311 5.78 5.92 -19.94
C SER A 311 4.73 6.05 -21.04
N LEU A 312 3.50 6.47 -20.73
CA LEU A 312 2.48 6.77 -21.74
C LEU A 312 2.92 7.89 -22.69
N PHE A 313 3.47 8.98 -22.17
CA PHE A 313 4.00 10.07 -22.98
C PHE A 313 5.14 9.61 -23.89
N HIS A 314 6.12 8.89 -23.33
CA HIS A 314 7.27 8.36 -24.07
C HIS A 314 6.89 7.38 -25.17
N THR A 315 6.03 6.40 -24.84
CA THR A 315 5.61 5.39 -25.81
C THR A 315 4.70 5.96 -26.89
N ARG A 316 3.92 7.01 -26.59
CA ARG A 316 3.16 7.78 -27.59
C ARG A 316 4.08 8.55 -28.53
N GLU A 317 5.14 9.18 -28.03
CA GLU A 317 6.12 9.85 -28.88
C GLU A 317 6.81 8.86 -29.84
N LYS A 318 7.24 7.70 -29.34
CA LYS A 318 7.77 6.61 -30.19
C LYS A 318 6.78 6.16 -31.26
N ARG A 319 5.49 6.14 -30.93
CA ARG A 319 4.44 5.81 -31.88
C ARG A 319 4.31 6.88 -32.96
N TRP A 320 4.27 8.17 -32.59
CA TRP A 320 4.24 9.27 -33.56
C TRP A 320 5.46 9.27 -34.48
N ASP A 321 6.66 9.01 -33.95
CA ASP A 321 7.86 8.87 -34.76
C ASP A 321 7.77 7.71 -35.76
N ALA A 322 7.16 6.59 -35.38
CA ALA A 322 6.90 5.47 -36.26
C ALA A 322 5.87 5.81 -37.35
N GLU A 323 4.79 6.52 -36.99
CA GLU A 323 3.76 7.01 -37.92
C GLU A 323 4.38 7.98 -38.94
N ASN A 324 5.22 8.92 -38.49
CA ASN A 324 5.95 9.87 -39.34
C ASN A 324 6.94 9.18 -40.31
N ARG A 325 7.41 7.98 -39.96
CA ARG A 325 8.24 7.12 -40.83
C ARG A 325 7.41 6.21 -41.75
N GLY A 326 6.08 6.38 -41.78
CA GLY A 326 5.17 5.66 -42.67
C GLY A 326 4.72 4.29 -42.18
N LYS A 327 5.03 3.91 -40.92
CA LYS A 327 4.53 2.65 -40.36
C LYS A 327 3.03 2.72 -40.08
N THR A 328 2.32 1.60 -40.24
CA THR A 328 0.87 1.54 -40.03
C THR A 328 0.44 0.25 -39.33
N GLY A 329 -0.77 0.25 -38.77
CA GLY A 329 -1.38 -0.94 -38.18
C GLY A 329 -0.54 -1.57 -37.08
N LYS A 330 -0.21 -2.86 -37.24
CA LYS A 330 0.56 -3.66 -36.27
C LYS A 330 2.05 -3.28 -36.17
N GLU A 331 2.58 -2.51 -37.11
CA GLU A 331 3.98 -2.06 -37.08
C GLU A 331 4.21 -0.91 -36.11
N LEU A 332 3.14 -0.27 -35.65
CA LEU A 332 3.20 0.86 -34.74
C LEU A 332 3.46 0.38 -33.31
N PRO A 333 4.45 0.98 -32.62
CA PRO A 333 4.65 0.74 -31.20
C PRO A 333 3.36 0.91 -30.41
N GLN A 334 3.15 0.00 -29.46
CA GLN A 334 2.05 0.12 -28.51
C GLN A 334 2.36 1.22 -27.50
N ILE A 335 1.32 1.94 -27.12
CA ILE A 335 1.37 2.87 -25.99
C ILE A 335 1.06 2.06 -24.74
N SER A 336 1.90 2.17 -23.73
CA SER A 336 1.80 1.34 -22.53
C SER A 336 2.58 1.98 -21.39
N GLY A 337 2.05 1.88 -20.18
CA GLY A 337 2.80 2.05 -18.94
C GLY A 337 2.72 0.81 -18.06
N ASN A 338 2.61 -0.38 -18.66
CA ASN A 338 2.77 -1.63 -17.94
C ASN A 338 4.22 -1.81 -17.46
N ARG A 339 4.45 -2.81 -16.61
CA ARG A 339 5.77 -3.12 -16.05
C ARG A 339 6.88 -3.20 -17.09
N GLN A 340 6.65 -3.86 -18.23
CA GLN A 340 7.66 -4.01 -19.28
C GLN A 340 8.01 -2.67 -19.96
N ALA A 341 7.01 -1.79 -20.14
CA ALA A 341 7.24 -0.46 -20.67
C ALA A 341 8.04 0.41 -19.69
N LEU A 342 7.75 0.30 -18.39
CA LEU A 342 8.48 0.96 -17.30
C LEU A 342 9.96 0.58 -17.31
N LEU A 343 10.30 -0.71 -17.41
CA LEU A 343 11.71 -1.16 -17.48
C LEU A 343 12.46 -0.68 -18.72
N ASN A 344 11.74 -0.27 -19.76
CA ASN A 344 12.30 0.29 -21.00
C ASN A 344 12.23 1.83 -21.05
N LEU A 345 11.91 2.49 -19.93
CA LEU A 345 11.77 3.93 -19.83
C LEU A 345 13.15 4.58 -19.63
N PRO A 346 13.71 5.30 -20.63
CA PRO A 346 15.02 5.93 -20.49
C PRO A 346 14.96 7.15 -19.57
N LEU A 347 16.07 7.46 -18.90
CA LEU A 347 16.21 8.64 -18.04
C LEU A 347 15.84 9.94 -18.77
N SER A 348 16.17 10.05 -20.06
CA SER A 348 15.83 11.23 -20.87
C SER A 348 14.33 11.47 -20.98
N ALA A 349 13.51 10.42 -21.05
CA ALA A 349 12.06 10.54 -21.06
C ALA A 349 11.52 10.95 -19.69
N TYR A 350 12.07 10.39 -18.61
CA TYR A 350 11.74 10.80 -17.25
C TYR A 350 11.98 12.29 -17.05
N LEU A 351 13.19 12.77 -17.33
CA LEU A 351 13.58 14.16 -17.17
C LEU A 351 12.74 15.12 -18.03
N LYS A 352 12.32 14.66 -19.21
CA LYS A 352 11.47 15.44 -20.12
C LYS A 352 10.06 15.66 -19.60
N TYR A 353 9.44 14.63 -19.01
CA TYR A 353 8.00 14.65 -18.69
C TYR A 353 7.69 14.81 -17.19
N GLN A 354 8.66 14.62 -16.29
CA GLN A 354 8.44 14.63 -14.83
C GLN A 354 7.61 15.82 -14.32
N ASP A 355 7.91 17.05 -14.74
CA ASP A 355 7.22 18.24 -14.22
C ASP A 355 5.84 18.42 -14.86
N GLN A 356 5.71 18.07 -16.15
CA GLN A 356 4.40 18.07 -16.83
C GLN A 356 3.45 17.06 -16.18
N VAL A 357 3.96 15.87 -15.84
CA VAL A 357 3.20 14.81 -15.19
C VAL A 357 2.83 15.17 -13.76
N GLU A 358 3.76 15.73 -12.98
CA GLU A 358 3.45 16.22 -11.61
C GLU A 358 2.31 17.24 -11.64
N LEU A 359 2.35 18.20 -12.57
CA LEU A 359 1.28 19.17 -12.75
C LEU A 359 -0.05 18.51 -13.19
N GLY A 360 0.00 17.47 -14.02
CA GLY A 360 -1.16 16.67 -14.39
C GLY A 360 -1.86 16.04 -13.19
N PHE A 361 -1.09 15.44 -12.28
CA PHE A 361 -1.64 14.91 -11.02
C PHE A 361 -2.23 16.02 -10.15
N GLN A 362 -1.55 17.16 -9.99
CA GLN A 362 -2.10 18.29 -9.24
C GLN A 362 -3.44 18.80 -9.82
N ARG A 363 -3.57 18.83 -11.15
CA ARG A 363 -4.85 19.13 -11.82
C ARG A 363 -5.89 18.05 -11.58
N ALA A 364 -5.50 16.77 -11.55
CA ALA A 364 -6.41 15.67 -11.23
C ALA A 364 -6.99 15.81 -9.81
N ALA A 365 -6.18 16.22 -8.83
CA ALA A 365 -6.68 16.55 -7.48
C ALA A 365 -7.74 17.67 -7.50
N LYS A 366 -7.48 18.77 -8.22
CA LYS A 366 -8.46 19.85 -8.41
C LYS A 366 -9.75 19.36 -9.05
N PHE A 367 -9.63 18.51 -10.08
CA PHE A 367 -10.77 17.91 -10.78
C PHE A 367 -11.61 17.02 -9.85
N LEU A 368 -10.98 16.18 -9.02
CA LEU A 368 -11.68 15.31 -8.06
C LEU A 368 -12.40 16.12 -6.98
N HIS A 369 -11.78 17.18 -6.46
CA HIS A 369 -12.42 18.08 -5.50
C HIS A 369 -13.66 18.78 -6.08
N MET A 370 -13.61 19.16 -7.36
CA MET A 370 -14.77 19.72 -8.06
C MET A 370 -15.93 18.71 -8.15
N LEU A 371 -15.63 17.41 -8.18
CA LEU A 371 -16.63 16.33 -8.13
C LEU A 371 -17.05 15.93 -6.70
N HIS A 372 -16.69 16.72 -5.69
CA HIS A 372 -16.94 16.45 -4.27
C HIS A 372 -16.28 15.15 -3.77
N ILE A 373 -15.15 14.76 -4.39
CA ILE A 373 -14.31 13.63 -3.95
C ILE A 373 -13.07 14.20 -3.24
N TYR A 374 -13.11 14.21 -1.91
CA TYR A 374 -12.12 14.92 -1.10
C TYR A 374 -11.10 14.03 -0.40
N ARG A 375 -11.47 12.80 -0.03
CA ARG A 375 -10.61 11.86 0.73
C ARG A 375 -10.30 10.63 -0.10
N ILE A 376 -9.12 10.06 0.14
CA ILE A 376 -8.66 8.81 -0.49
C ILE A 376 -9.68 7.68 -0.32
N PHE A 377 -10.29 7.59 0.87
CA PHE A 377 -11.30 6.58 1.16
C PHE A 377 -12.57 6.74 0.29
N ASP A 378 -12.89 7.96 -0.14
CA ASP A 378 -14.04 8.25 -1.01
C ASP A 378 -13.70 8.17 -2.50
N LEU A 379 -12.44 7.92 -2.85
CA LEU A 379 -12.02 7.78 -4.25
C LEU A 379 -12.59 6.48 -4.84
N PRO A 380 -13.38 6.54 -5.93
CA PRO A 380 -13.90 5.35 -6.60
C PRO A 380 -12.80 4.40 -7.06
N TYR A 381 -11.85 4.90 -7.86
CA TYR A 381 -10.73 4.12 -8.41
C TYR A 381 -9.42 4.88 -8.31
N GLN A 382 -8.41 4.28 -7.66
CA GLN A 382 -7.04 4.76 -7.66
C GLN A 382 -6.43 4.70 -9.08
N SER A 383 -6.69 3.60 -9.80
CA SER A 383 -6.20 3.36 -11.16
C SER A 383 -6.69 4.40 -12.18
N GLN A 384 -7.88 4.97 -12.01
CA GLN A 384 -8.44 5.98 -12.91
C GLN A 384 -7.77 7.36 -12.77
N ILE A 385 -7.02 7.60 -11.67
CA ILE A 385 -6.20 8.81 -11.52
C ILE A 385 -5.11 8.85 -12.59
N ILE A 386 -4.53 7.71 -12.97
CA ILE A 386 -3.44 7.64 -13.95
C ILE A 386 -3.83 8.25 -15.31
N PRO A 387 -4.91 7.79 -16.00
CA PRO A 387 -5.32 8.38 -17.27
C PRO A 387 -5.86 9.80 -17.09
N LEU A 388 -6.52 10.11 -15.98
CA LEU A 388 -6.97 11.48 -15.68
C LEU A 388 -5.78 12.45 -15.61
N ALA A 389 -4.74 12.11 -14.84
CA ALA A 389 -3.53 12.90 -14.70
C ALA A 389 -2.77 12.99 -16.03
N ALA A 390 -2.68 11.89 -16.79
CA ALA A 390 -2.04 11.86 -18.10
C ALA A 390 -2.74 12.81 -19.09
N VAL A 391 -4.07 12.76 -19.18
CA VAL A 391 -4.86 13.63 -20.05
C VAL A 391 -4.75 15.09 -19.62
N LEU A 392 -4.86 15.38 -18.32
CA LEU A 392 -4.75 16.76 -17.79
C LEU A 392 -3.32 17.32 -17.91
N ALA A 393 -2.30 16.47 -17.89
CA ALA A 393 -0.93 16.84 -18.25
C ALA A 393 -0.82 17.20 -19.73
N ASP A 394 -1.49 16.44 -20.61
CA ASP A 394 -1.40 16.59 -22.07
C ASP A 394 -2.14 17.83 -22.59
N ILE A 395 -3.38 18.04 -22.13
CA ILE A 395 -4.23 19.12 -22.65
C ILE A 395 -3.94 20.48 -21.98
N GLY A 396 -3.10 20.52 -20.95
CA GLY A 396 -2.72 21.76 -20.28
C GLY A 396 -3.95 22.46 -19.68
N GLU A 397 -4.01 23.78 -19.81
CA GLU A 397 -5.13 24.62 -19.33
C GLU A 397 -6.45 24.41 -20.09
N ALA A 398 -6.46 23.67 -21.21
CA ALA A 398 -7.68 23.47 -22.00
C ALA A 398 -8.78 22.73 -21.22
N TRP A 399 -8.44 21.99 -20.16
CA TRP A 399 -9.42 21.33 -19.30
C TRP A 399 -10.31 22.31 -18.52
N GLU A 400 -9.86 23.56 -18.30
CA GLU A 400 -10.62 24.58 -17.58
C GLU A 400 -11.79 25.14 -18.42
N HIS A 401 -11.81 24.89 -19.72
CA HIS A 401 -12.94 25.24 -20.58
C HIS A 401 -14.14 24.33 -20.30
N GLU A 402 -15.33 24.92 -20.10
CA GLU A 402 -16.54 24.19 -19.67
C GLU A 402 -16.90 23.01 -20.57
N ALA A 403 -16.88 23.19 -21.90
CA ALA A 403 -17.18 22.09 -22.83
C ALA A 403 -16.21 20.90 -22.71
N ASN A 404 -14.94 21.16 -22.38
CA ASN A 404 -13.95 20.09 -22.18
C ASN A 404 -14.14 19.43 -20.82
N ARG A 405 -14.36 20.24 -19.78
CA ARG A 405 -14.67 19.76 -18.44
C ARG A 405 -15.90 18.85 -18.43
N GLN A 406 -17.01 19.23 -19.05
CA GLN A 406 -18.21 18.39 -19.12
C GLN A 406 -17.94 17.02 -19.76
N LYS A 407 -17.14 16.98 -20.83
CA LYS A 407 -16.71 15.72 -21.46
C LYS A 407 -15.84 14.88 -20.50
N LEU A 408 -14.90 15.50 -19.79
CA LEU A 408 -14.06 14.82 -18.80
C LEU A 408 -14.90 14.28 -17.63
N VAL A 409 -15.87 15.05 -17.12
CA VAL A 409 -16.81 14.63 -16.08
C VAL A 409 -17.64 13.44 -16.55
N ARG A 410 -18.18 13.50 -17.77
CA ARG A 410 -18.90 12.39 -18.38
C ARG A 410 -18.02 11.15 -18.50
N TRP A 411 -16.79 11.27 -18.99
CA TRP A 411 -15.84 10.16 -19.07
C TRP A 411 -15.54 9.58 -17.69
N TYR A 412 -15.31 10.44 -16.70
CA TYR A 412 -14.99 10.02 -15.34
C TYR A 412 -16.11 9.15 -14.75
N TRP A 413 -17.36 9.65 -14.81
CA TRP A 413 -18.53 8.92 -14.32
C TRP A 413 -18.81 7.64 -15.09
N ASN A 414 -18.56 7.59 -16.39
CA ASN A 414 -18.65 6.33 -17.13
C ASN A 414 -17.61 5.30 -16.66
N GLY A 415 -16.38 5.73 -16.35
CA GLY A 415 -15.38 4.84 -15.76
C GLY A 415 -15.78 4.30 -14.39
N VAL A 416 -16.40 5.15 -13.55
CA VAL A 416 -16.86 4.79 -12.20
C VAL A 416 -18.07 3.85 -12.25
N PHE A 417 -19.15 4.24 -12.93
CA PHE A 417 -20.39 3.46 -12.97
C PHE A 417 -20.34 2.29 -13.95
N GLY A 418 -19.46 2.33 -14.95
CA GLY A 418 -19.16 1.15 -15.77
C GLY A 418 -18.23 0.15 -15.07
N GLU A 419 -17.75 0.45 -13.86
CA GLU A 419 -16.80 -0.37 -13.10
C GLU A 419 -15.54 -0.76 -13.92
N LEU A 420 -15.11 0.14 -14.81
CA LEU A 420 -14.16 -0.16 -15.90
C LEU A 420 -12.69 -0.14 -15.47
N TYR A 421 -12.43 0.24 -14.23
CA TYR A 421 -11.10 0.52 -13.68
C TYR A 421 -10.70 -0.42 -12.54
N GLY A 422 -11.49 -1.48 -12.28
CA GLY A 422 -11.15 -2.53 -11.31
C GLY A 422 -10.25 -3.64 -11.86
N SER A 423 -10.28 -3.93 -13.16
CA SER A 423 -9.50 -5.01 -13.78
C SER A 423 -8.98 -4.64 -15.19
N THR A 424 -7.89 -5.28 -15.64
CA THR A 424 -7.27 -5.06 -16.98
C THR A 424 -6.98 -3.59 -17.32
N VAL A 425 -6.58 -2.81 -16.32
CA VAL A 425 -6.55 -1.35 -16.40
C VAL A 425 -5.52 -0.79 -17.38
N ASP A 426 -4.33 -1.38 -17.53
CA ASP A 426 -3.23 -0.81 -18.34
C ASP A 426 -3.63 -0.55 -19.79
N THR A 427 -4.38 -1.47 -20.41
CA THR A 427 -4.82 -1.33 -21.81
C THR A 427 -5.86 -0.23 -21.95
N ARG A 428 -6.78 -0.11 -20.97
CA ARG A 428 -7.78 0.95 -20.94
C ARG A 428 -7.14 2.31 -20.71
N ILE A 429 -6.21 2.42 -19.77
CA ILE A 429 -5.45 3.63 -19.47
C ILE A 429 -4.75 4.15 -20.74
N ALA A 430 -4.04 3.27 -21.45
CA ALA A 430 -3.36 3.64 -22.69
C ALA A 430 -4.33 4.07 -23.81
N ARG A 431 -5.49 3.41 -23.91
CA ARG A 431 -6.55 3.74 -24.87
C ARG A 431 -7.17 5.11 -24.55
N ASP A 432 -7.55 5.35 -23.30
CA ASP A 432 -8.18 6.60 -22.86
C ASP A 432 -7.21 7.79 -23.00
N PHE A 433 -5.92 7.60 -22.75
CA PHE A 433 -4.89 8.62 -22.97
C PHE A 433 -4.80 9.08 -24.45
N LEU A 434 -5.20 8.24 -25.40
CA LEU A 434 -5.30 8.61 -26.82
C LEU A 434 -6.68 9.15 -27.20
N GLU A 435 -7.74 8.46 -26.78
CA GLU A 435 -9.09 8.73 -27.24
C GLU A 435 -9.67 10.01 -26.65
N ILE A 436 -9.36 10.34 -25.39
CA ILE A 436 -9.92 11.52 -24.73
C ILE A 436 -9.41 12.82 -25.38
N PRO A 437 -8.09 13.06 -25.56
CA PRO A 437 -7.63 14.27 -26.24
C PRO A 437 -8.20 14.42 -27.66
N ALA A 438 -8.38 13.30 -28.38
CA ALA A 438 -9.02 13.31 -29.71
C ALA A 438 -10.50 13.68 -29.62
N TRP A 439 -11.25 13.14 -28.67
CA TRP A 439 -12.66 13.46 -28.44
C TRP A 439 -12.88 14.92 -28.03
N LEU A 440 -12.00 15.47 -27.19
CA LEU A 440 -12.05 16.88 -26.80
C LEU A 440 -11.92 17.80 -28.03
N LYS A 441 -11.11 17.41 -29.02
CA LYS A 441 -10.94 18.12 -30.31
C LYS A 441 -12.02 17.84 -31.36
N GLY A 442 -13.11 17.16 -30.98
CA GLY A 442 -14.24 16.87 -31.88
C GLY A 442 -14.22 15.48 -32.53
N GLY A 443 -13.31 14.60 -32.12
CA GLY A 443 -13.30 13.19 -32.51
C GLY A 443 -14.46 12.37 -31.93
N LYS A 444 -14.42 11.05 -32.13
CA LYS A 444 -15.41 10.11 -31.57
C LYS A 444 -15.25 10.00 -30.04
N PRO A 445 -16.33 9.70 -29.29
CA PRO A 445 -16.22 9.41 -27.86
C PRO A 445 -15.27 8.25 -27.59
N PRO A 446 -14.52 8.25 -26.46
CA PRO A 446 -13.73 7.11 -26.03
C PRO A 446 -14.61 5.89 -25.79
N ALA A 447 -14.04 4.69 -25.88
CA ALA A 447 -14.75 3.46 -25.54
C ALA A 447 -15.29 3.47 -24.12
N THR A 448 -14.55 4.03 -23.17
CA THR A 448 -15.02 4.21 -21.80
C THR A 448 -16.34 5.00 -21.76
N VAL A 449 -16.65 5.87 -22.72
CA VAL A 449 -17.96 6.54 -22.80
C VAL A 449 -18.96 5.77 -23.65
N SER A 450 -18.56 5.24 -24.81
CA SER A 450 -19.49 4.63 -25.76
C SER A 450 -19.88 3.19 -25.45
N GLU A 451 -19.07 2.45 -24.71
CA GLU A 451 -19.25 1.02 -24.41
C GLU A 451 -19.73 0.77 -22.97
N THR A 452 -19.88 1.82 -22.15
CA THR A 452 -20.31 1.68 -20.76
C THR A 452 -21.80 1.36 -20.66
N VAL A 453 -22.09 0.29 -19.91
CA VAL A 453 -23.45 -0.13 -19.55
C VAL A 453 -23.54 -0.23 -18.04
N PHE A 454 -24.48 0.49 -17.43
CA PHE A 454 -24.83 0.32 -16.02
C PHE A 454 -26.12 -0.49 -15.93
N ARG A 455 -26.17 -1.49 -15.04
CA ARG A 455 -27.37 -2.31 -14.79
C ARG A 455 -28.11 -1.76 -13.57
N ALA A 456 -29.40 -1.49 -13.73
CA ALA A 456 -30.25 -0.94 -12.67
C ALA A 456 -30.19 -1.75 -11.35
N ASP A 457 -30.14 -3.08 -11.44
CA ASP A 457 -30.12 -3.98 -10.29
C ASP A 457 -28.80 -3.95 -9.50
N ARG A 458 -27.72 -3.40 -10.08
CA ARG A 458 -26.45 -3.22 -9.36
C ARG A 458 -26.63 -2.35 -8.11
N LEU A 459 -27.56 -1.39 -8.12
CA LEU A 459 -27.90 -0.59 -6.93
C LEU A 459 -28.45 -1.42 -5.76
N LYS A 460 -29.10 -2.57 -6.03
CA LYS A 460 -29.63 -3.46 -4.97
C LYS A 460 -28.52 -4.30 -4.34
N THR A 461 -27.52 -4.72 -5.12
CA THR A 461 -26.43 -5.58 -4.64
C THR A 461 -25.26 -4.80 -4.05
N MET A 462 -25.12 -3.52 -4.41
CA MET A 462 -24.08 -2.61 -3.96
C MET A 462 -24.24 -2.23 -2.48
N ARG A 463 -23.56 -2.98 -1.61
CA ARG A 463 -23.65 -2.85 -0.13
C ARG A 463 -22.36 -2.35 0.51
N MET A 464 -21.22 -2.65 -0.13
CA MET A 464 -19.89 -2.47 0.41
C MET A 464 -19.35 -1.06 0.16
N ARG A 465 -18.82 -0.42 1.20
CA ARG A 465 -18.21 0.93 1.11
C ARG A 465 -16.97 0.99 0.21
N LEU A 466 -16.36 -0.16 -0.07
CA LEU A 466 -15.18 -0.27 -0.92
C LEU A 466 -15.51 -0.15 -2.42
N SER A 467 -16.74 -0.51 -2.84
CA SER A 467 -17.15 -0.47 -4.25
C SER A 467 -16.99 0.93 -4.85
N ALA A 468 -16.42 1.00 -6.04
CA ALA A 468 -16.21 2.26 -6.73
C ALA A 468 -17.54 2.94 -7.08
N ALA A 469 -18.50 2.18 -7.59
CA ALA A 469 -19.83 2.69 -7.89
C ALA A 469 -20.57 3.16 -6.63
N TYR A 470 -20.35 2.51 -5.47
CA TYR A 470 -20.90 2.95 -4.18
C TYR A 470 -20.39 4.34 -3.79
N LYS A 471 -19.07 4.53 -3.85
CA LYS A 471 -18.43 5.83 -3.61
C LYS A 471 -18.89 6.86 -4.64
N GLY A 472 -19.08 6.43 -5.88
CA GLY A 472 -19.60 7.24 -6.97
C GLY A 472 -20.99 7.80 -6.70
N VAL A 473 -21.94 6.99 -6.23
CA VAL A 473 -23.28 7.47 -5.85
C VAL A 473 -23.20 8.51 -4.74
N ASN A 474 -22.37 8.28 -3.72
CA ASN A 474 -22.19 9.23 -2.62
C ASN A 474 -21.67 10.59 -3.11
N ALA A 475 -20.61 10.58 -3.92
CA ALA A 475 -20.03 11.78 -4.51
C ALA A 475 -21.02 12.50 -5.45
N LEU A 476 -21.76 11.74 -6.27
CA LEU A 476 -22.74 12.29 -7.19
C LEU A 476 -23.90 12.98 -6.46
N LEU A 477 -24.39 12.41 -5.35
CA LEU A 477 -25.42 13.07 -4.53
C LEU A 477 -24.91 14.41 -3.97
N MET A 478 -23.68 14.46 -3.47
CA MET A 478 -23.07 15.71 -3.00
C MET A 478 -22.93 16.73 -4.13
N LEU A 479 -22.51 16.28 -5.32
CA LEU A 479 -22.36 17.12 -6.51
C LEU A 479 -23.70 17.70 -6.99
N GLU A 480 -24.80 16.93 -6.90
CA GLU A 480 -26.17 17.39 -7.23
C GLU A 480 -26.76 18.31 -6.14
N GLY A 481 -26.01 18.60 -5.08
CA GLY A 481 -26.37 19.59 -4.06
C GLY A 481 -27.15 19.03 -2.89
N ALA A 482 -26.93 17.76 -2.53
CA ALA A 482 -27.45 17.15 -1.30
C ALA A 482 -27.17 18.04 -0.07
N LYS A 483 -28.19 18.21 0.79
CA LYS A 483 -28.18 19.06 1.98
C LYS A 483 -28.45 18.26 3.24
N ASP A 484 -27.62 18.46 4.25
CA ASP A 484 -27.81 17.83 5.56
C ASP A 484 -29.22 18.08 6.12
N PHE A 485 -29.89 17.00 6.56
CA PHE A 485 -31.30 17.05 6.97
C PHE A 485 -31.56 17.99 8.15
N ARG A 486 -30.56 18.23 8.99
CA ARG A 486 -30.67 19.11 10.16
C ARG A 486 -30.25 20.53 9.84
N SER A 487 -29.09 20.73 9.23
CA SER A 487 -28.54 22.08 9.02
C SER A 487 -29.01 22.75 7.74
N GLY A 488 -29.51 21.99 6.76
CA GLY A 488 -29.84 22.48 5.42
C GLY A 488 -28.62 22.93 4.60
N GLN A 489 -27.41 22.70 5.10
CA GLN A 489 -26.17 23.05 4.41
C GLN A 489 -25.82 22.00 3.35
N ALA A 490 -25.39 22.46 2.18
CA ALA A 490 -24.83 21.58 1.16
C ALA A 490 -23.45 21.05 1.60
N PHE A 491 -23.09 19.85 1.14
CA PHE A 491 -21.81 19.21 1.46
C PHE A 491 -20.66 19.74 0.58
N ASP A 492 -20.41 21.04 0.63
CA ASP A 492 -19.18 21.60 0.09
C ASP A 492 -17.96 21.15 0.92
N HIS A 493 -16.76 21.40 0.42
CA HIS A 493 -15.50 21.06 1.07
C HIS A 493 -15.46 21.49 2.56
N THR A 494 -15.93 22.70 2.88
CA THR A 494 -15.82 23.24 4.25
C THR A 494 -16.72 22.49 5.21
N VAL A 495 -17.97 22.26 4.80
CA VAL A 495 -18.95 21.52 5.60
C VAL A 495 -18.52 20.05 5.72
N PHE A 496 -18.03 19.46 4.64
CA PHE A 496 -17.63 18.06 4.60
C PHE A 496 -16.58 17.72 5.67
N PHE A 497 -15.52 18.52 5.77
CA PHE A 497 -14.47 18.33 6.78
C PHE A 497 -14.90 18.81 8.17
N GLY A 498 -15.61 19.94 8.26
CA GLY A 498 -16.01 20.52 9.54
C GLY A 498 -17.07 19.72 10.31
N GLU A 499 -17.93 18.97 9.62
CA GLU A 499 -19.06 18.25 10.23
C GLU A 499 -18.93 16.71 10.13
N ALA A 500 -17.75 16.22 9.75
CA ALA A 500 -17.42 14.79 9.64
C ALA A 500 -18.48 13.99 8.87
N VAL A 501 -18.72 14.40 7.62
CA VAL A 501 -19.73 13.79 6.74
C VAL A 501 -19.35 12.36 6.37
N ASP A 502 -20.31 11.46 6.48
CA ASP A 502 -20.18 10.05 6.08
C ASP A 502 -21.54 9.54 5.56
N ILE A 503 -21.53 8.36 4.96
CA ILE A 503 -22.70 7.74 4.34
C ILE A 503 -23.45 6.84 5.34
N HIS A 504 -24.71 7.16 5.58
CA HIS A 504 -25.54 6.54 6.60
C HIS A 504 -26.87 6.03 6.05
N HIS A 505 -27.51 5.10 6.77
CA HIS A 505 -28.81 4.57 6.39
C HIS A 505 -29.93 5.60 6.56
N ILE A 506 -30.89 5.65 5.62
CA ILE A 506 -32.07 6.52 5.74
C ILE A 506 -33.09 5.85 6.65
N PHE A 507 -33.48 4.62 6.32
CA PHE A 507 -34.16 3.71 7.25
C PHE A 507 -33.09 3.02 8.09
N PRO A 508 -32.96 3.34 9.39
CA PRO A 508 -31.84 2.86 10.19
C PRO A 508 -31.83 1.35 10.34
N ARG A 509 -30.62 0.75 10.40
CA ARG A 509 -30.41 -0.70 10.58
C ARG A 509 -31.29 -1.29 11.68
N LYS A 510 -31.29 -0.65 12.86
CA LYS A 510 -32.10 -1.10 14.01
C LYS A 510 -33.59 -1.22 13.66
N TRP A 511 -34.14 -0.20 13.00
CA TRP A 511 -35.55 -0.22 12.60
C TRP A 511 -35.82 -1.34 11.59
N CYS A 512 -34.95 -1.51 10.59
CA CYS A 512 -35.08 -2.58 9.60
C CYS A 512 -35.02 -3.98 10.24
N ASP A 513 -34.09 -4.18 11.18
CA ASP A 513 -33.97 -5.43 11.96
C ASP A 513 -35.25 -5.71 12.75
N ASP A 514 -35.79 -4.68 13.43
CA ASP A 514 -37.04 -4.77 14.20
C ASP A 514 -38.26 -5.06 13.30
N GLN A 515 -38.24 -4.68 12.02
CA GLN A 515 -39.25 -5.01 11.01
C GLN A 515 -39.01 -6.35 10.28
N GLY A 516 -37.91 -7.07 10.58
CA GLY A 516 -37.57 -8.33 9.92
C GLY A 516 -37.11 -8.17 8.46
N ILE A 517 -36.64 -6.98 8.06
CA ILE A 517 -36.11 -6.73 6.72
C ILE A 517 -34.67 -7.27 6.65
N PRO A 518 -34.31 -8.09 5.65
CA PRO A 518 -32.99 -8.69 5.60
C PRO A 518 -31.89 -7.67 5.24
N ALA A 519 -30.69 -7.88 5.81
CA ALA A 519 -29.51 -7.06 5.55
C ALA A 519 -29.13 -6.98 4.07
N SER A 520 -29.40 -8.03 3.29
CA SER A 520 -29.19 -8.03 1.84
C SER A 520 -29.99 -6.94 1.10
N VAL A 521 -31.07 -6.43 1.70
CA VAL A 521 -31.92 -5.37 1.13
C VAL A 521 -31.57 -4.01 1.75
N TYR A 522 -31.63 -3.88 3.08
CA TYR A 522 -31.48 -2.57 3.72
C TYR A 522 -30.05 -2.03 3.71
N ASP A 523 -29.01 -2.87 3.52
CA ASP A 523 -27.62 -2.41 3.39
C ASP A 523 -27.26 -1.93 1.98
N SER A 524 -28.16 -2.04 1.00
CA SER A 524 -27.91 -1.54 -0.34
C SER A 524 -27.75 -0.01 -0.38
N ILE A 525 -27.04 0.51 -1.39
CA ILE A 525 -26.80 1.94 -1.58
C ILE A 525 -28.11 2.74 -1.68
N ILE A 526 -29.19 2.11 -2.13
CA ILE A 526 -30.52 2.72 -2.25
C ILE A 526 -31.02 3.23 -0.89
N ASN A 527 -30.69 2.55 0.21
CA ASN A 527 -31.06 3.00 1.56
C ASN A 527 -29.95 3.80 2.25
N LYS A 528 -29.02 4.41 1.51
CA LYS A 528 -27.91 5.17 2.10
C LYS A 528 -27.76 6.57 1.51
N THR A 529 -27.16 7.50 2.25
CA THR A 529 -26.93 8.89 1.81
C THR A 529 -25.90 9.62 2.67
N PRO A 530 -25.18 10.63 2.14
CA PRO A 530 -24.27 11.43 2.95
C PRO A 530 -25.04 12.22 4.03
N LEU A 531 -24.57 12.19 5.26
CA LEU A 531 -25.09 12.97 6.38
C LEU A 531 -23.93 13.41 7.28
N SER A 532 -24.08 14.55 7.97
CA SER A 532 -23.13 14.91 9.02
C SER A 532 -23.23 13.94 10.20
N TYR A 533 -22.12 13.81 10.94
CA TYR A 533 -22.08 13.00 12.16
C TYR A 533 -23.17 13.40 13.17
N ARG A 534 -23.40 14.71 13.33
CA ARG A 534 -24.43 15.23 14.25
C ARG A 534 -25.84 14.83 13.81
N THR A 535 -26.14 14.91 12.52
CA THR A 535 -27.46 14.54 11.98
C THR A 535 -27.71 13.04 12.10
N ASN A 536 -26.70 12.21 11.82
CA ASN A 536 -26.80 10.76 12.02
C ASN A 536 -27.07 10.39 13.50
N ARG A 537 -26.52 11.14 14.47
CA ARG A 537 -26.83 10.94 15.89
C ARG A 537 -28.29 11.26 16.25
N ILE A 538 -28.93 12.21 15.58
CA ILE A 538 -30.33 12.55 15.79
C ILE A 538 -31.25 11.48 15.20
N ILE A 539 -30.93 11.00 13.99
CA ILE A 539 -31.67 9.90 13.35
C ILE A 539 -31.65 8.65 14.23
N GLY A 540 -30.47 8.29 14.75
CA GLY A 540 -30.32 7.15 15.66
C GLY A 540 -30.83 5.85 15.05
N GLY A 541 -31.68 5.13 15.79
CA GLY A 541 -32.32 3.88 15.33
C GLY A 541 -33.81 4.02 15.03
N ALA A 542 -34.33 5.24 14.93
CA ALA A 542 -35.77 5.50 14.82
C ALA A 542 -36.27 5.40 13.36
N ALA A 543 -37.56 5.13 13.19
CA ALA A 543 -38.20 5.18 11.87
C ALA A 543 -38.12 6.60 11.26
N PRO A 544 -38.08 6.74 9.92
CA PRO A 544 -38.15 8.04 9.26
C PRO A 544 -39.27 8.96 9.72
N SER A 545 -40.50 8.46 9.88
CA SER A 545 -41.62 9.24 10.40
C SER A 545 -41.32 9.90 11.75
N ILE A 546 -40.59 9.20 12.63
CA ILE A 546 -40.27 9.64 13.98
C ILE A 546 -39.16 10.69 13.96
N TYR A 547 -38.01 10.41 13.34
CA TYR A 547 -36.90 11.37 13.36
C TYR A 547 -37.20 12.62 12.53
N LEU A 548 -38.00 12.51 11.46
CA LEU A 548 -38.43 13.67 10.68
C LEU A 548 -39.36 14.57 11.51
N ALA A 549 -40.33 13.99 12.23
CA ALA A 549 -41.19 14.76 13.13
C ALA A 549 -40.40 15.43 14.27
N GLN A 550 -39.31 14.80 14.73
CA GLN A 550 -38.40 15.40 15.71
C GLN A 550 -37.63 16.60 15.13
N LEU A 551 -37.12 16.50 13.90
CA LEU A 551 -36.47 17.61 13.20
C LEU A 551 -37.43 18.78 12.96
N GLU A 552 -38.69 18.51 12.61
CA GLU A 552 -39.72 19.53 12.40
C GLU A 552 -40.11 20.24 13.69
N ARG A 553 -40.26 19.47 14.78
CA ARG A 553 -40.61 20.03 16.10
C ARG A 553 -39.46 20.81 16.73
N GLY A 554 -38.24 20.35 16.54
CA GLY A 554 -37.07 20.81 17.28
C GLY A 554 -37.11 20.43 18.76
N HIS A 555 -36.15 20.95 19.53
CA HIS A 555 -36.11 20.85 20.99
C HIS A 555 -35.46 22.09 21.61
N SER A 556 -35.24 22.09 22.93
CA SER A 556 -34.76 23.24 23.71
C SER A 556 -33.45 23.87 23.21
N GLU A 557 -32.60 23.11 22.51
CA GLU A 557 -31.30 23.57 22.01
C GLU A 557 -31.25 23.70 20.48
N THR A 558 -32.30 23.32 19.75
CA THR A 558 -32.31 23.36 18.29
C THR A 558 -33.71 23.68 17.78
N PRO A 559 -33.90 24.79 17.04
CA PRO A 559 -35.20 25.19 16.56
C PRO A 559 -35.77 24.16 15.58
N GLY A 560 -37.09 24.06 15.52
CA GLY A 560 -37.79 23.21 14.55
C GLY A 560 -37.57 23.68 13.11
N ILE A 561 -37.53 22.72 12.19
CA ILE A 561 -37.39 22.97 10.75
C ILE A 561 -38.78 23.02 10.12
N ALA A 562 -39.07 24.04 9.31
CA ALA A 562 -40.33 24.10 8.59
C ALA A 562 -40.49 22.87 7.67
N PRO A 563 -41.66 22.18 7.63
CA PRO A 563 -41.83 20.95 6.84
C PRO A 563 -41.45 21.10 5.37
N ALA A 564 -41.78 22.24 4.74
CA ALA A 564 -41.41 22.51 3.35
C ALA A 564 -39.89 22.67 3.13
N ALA A 565 -39.16 23.19 4.13
CA ALA A 565 -37.70 23.28 4.07
C ALA A 565 -37.06 21.89 4.20
N LEU A 566 -37.54 21.08 5.16
CA LEU A 566 -37.08 19.71 5.33
C LEU A 566 -37.36 18.85 4.09
N ASP A 567 -38.53 19.02 3.46
CA ASP A 567 -38.85 18.37 2.19
C ASP A 567 -37.84 18.70 1.10
N SER A 568 -37.44 19.97 0.98
CA SER A 568 -36.40 20.39 0.03
C SER A 568 -35.05 19.74 0.35
N TYR A 569 -34.69 19.58 1.62
CA TYR A 569 -33.46 18.90 2.02
C TYR A 569 -33.51 17.43 1.62
N LEU A 570 -34.59 16.72 1.96
CA LEU A 570 -34.77 15.32 1.57
C LEU A 570 -34.74 15.12 0.05
N GLN A 571 -35.45 15.96 -0.70
CA GLN A 571 -35.49 15.90 -2.16
C GLN A 571 -34.12 16.09 -2.80
N SER A 572 -33.22 16.88 -2.20
CA SER A 572 -31.84 17.03 -2.70
C SER A 572 -31.01 15.74 -2.63
N HIS A 573 -31.48 14.71 -1.92
CA HIS A 573 -30.88 13.38 -1.84
C HIS A 573 -31.60 12.34 -2.71
N ALA A 574 -32.45 12.80 -3.64
CA ALA A 574 -33.35 11.97 -4.43
C ALA A 574 -34.32 11.13 -3.57
N LEU A 575 -34.91 11.75 -2.54
CA LEU A 575 -35.88 11.15 -1.63
C LEU A 575 -37.30 11.68 -1.87
N ASP A 576 -38.31 10.81 -1.76
CA ASP A 576 -39.69 11.24 -1.61
C ASP A 576 -40.04 11.42 -0.11
N PRO A 577 -40.30 12.65 0.36
CA PRO A 577 -40.64 12.90 1.76
C PRO A 577 -41.93 12.23 2.23
N LYS A 578 -42.87 11.92 1.32
CA LYS A 578 -44.15 11.28 1.69
C LYS A 578 -43.93 9.82 2.07
N LEU A 579 -43.10 9.10 1.31
CA LEU A 579 -42.77 7.70 1.59
C LEU A 579 -42.02 7.56 2.92
N LEU A 580 -41.13 8.52 3.21
CA LEU A 580 -40.42 8.56 4.49
C LEU A 580 -41.36 8.83 5.67
N ARG A 581 -42.26 9.81 5.57
CA ARG A 581 -43.20 10.10 6.66
C ARG A 581 -44.22 8.98 6.91
N ALA A 582 -44.45 8.11 5.92
CA ALA A 582 -45.33 6.95 6.04
C ALA A 582 -44.56 5.65 6.40
N ASP A 583 -43.24 5.70 6.55
CA ASP A 583 -42.36 4.53 6.76
C ASP A 583 -42.53 3.43 5.69
N GLU A 584 -42.92 3.80 4.46
CA GLU A 584 -43.21 2.90 3.33
C GLU A 584 -41.91 2.39 2.68
N PHE A 585 -41.20 1.49 3.36
CA PHE A 585 -39.87 1.03 2.97
C PHE A 585 -39.81 0.45 1.55
N ASP A 586 -40.71 -0.46 1.18
CA ASP A 586 -40.66 -1.12 -0.14
C ASP A 586 -40.91 -0.14 -1.30
N GLN A 587 -41.87 0.78 -1.13
CA GLN A 587 -42.14 1.83 -2.11
C GLN A 587 -40.98 2.82 -2.19
N PHE A 588 -40.39 3.17 -1.04
CA PHE A 588 -39.19 4.00 -0.98
C PHE A 588 -38.02 3.38 -1.77
N MET A 589 -37.76 2.08 -1.59
CA MET A 589 -36.67 1.39 -2.29
C MET A 589 -36.86 1.45 -3.80
N GLN A 590 -38.09 1.26 -4.30
CA GLN A 590 -38.40 1.30 -5.73
C GLN A 590 -38.32 2.73 -6.30
N ASP A 591 -38.94 3.71 -5.65
CA ASP A 591 -38.92 5.12 -6.08
C ASP A 591 -37.48 5.66 -6.10
N ARG A 592 -36.73 5.38 -5.04
CA ARG A 592 -35.36 5.87 -4.93
C ARG A 592 -34.41 5.20 -5.90
N GLN A 593 -34.58 3.90 -6.17
CA GLN A 593 -33.79 3.23 -7.21
C GLN A 593 -33.98 3.94 -8.56
N ARG A 594 -35.22 4.26 -8.95
CA ARG A 594 -35.51 5.00 -10.18
C ARG A 594 -34.83 6.37 -10.21
N ARG A 595 -34.95 7.16 -9.12
CA ARG A 595 -34.33 8.50 -9.07
C ARG A 595 -32.81 8.46 -9.10
N LEU A 596 -32.18 7.49 -8.44
CA LEU A 596 -30.73 7.30 -8.50
C LEU A 596 -30.28 6.88 -9.91
N ILE A 597 -31.06 6.05 -10.61
CA ILE A 597 -30.81 5.72 -12.01
C ILE A 597 -30.84 6.98 -12.88
N GLU A 598 -31.86 7.83 -12.76
CA GLU A 598 -31.95 9.08 -13.52
C GLU A 598 -30.74 10.01 -13.27
N LEU A 599 -30.22 10.06 -12.04
CA LEU A 599 -28.99 10.79 -11.72
C LEU A 599 -27.76 10.19 -12.42
N ILE A 600 -27.61 8.86 -12.38
CA ILE A 600 -26.50 8.16 -13.04
C ILE A 600 -26.57 8.33 -14.56
N GLU A 601 -27.76 8.25 -15.16
CA GLU A 601 -27.99 8.47 -16.59
C GLU A 601 -27.57 9.88 -17.01
N ARG A 602 -27.90 10.90 -16.20
CA ARG A 602 -27.49 12.29 -16.45
C ARG A 602 -25.97 12.45 -16.37
N ALA A 603 -25.33 11.86 -15.36
CA ALA A 603 -23.90 11.96 -15.13
C ALA A 603 -23.07 11.24 -16.22
N THR A 604 -23.54 10.08 -16.67
CA THR A 604 -22.87 9.26 -17.69
C THR A 604 -23.28 9.63 -19.11
N GLY A 605 -24.44 10.25 -19.30
CA GLY A 605 -25.05 10.53 -20.59
C GLY A 605 -25.46 9.28 -21.37
N ASN A 606 -25.55 8.13 -20.72
CA ASN A 606 -25.96 6.84 -21.29
C ASN A 606 -27.23 6.34 -20.57
N LEU A 607 -28.11 5.65 -21.30
CA LEU A 607 -29.29 5.02 -20.70
C LEU A 607 -28.89 3.77 -19.92
N VAL A 608 -29.48 3.57 -18.74
CA VAL A 608 -29.25 2.41 -17.89
C VAL A 608 -30.02 1.21 -18.44
N TYR A 609 -29.35 0.06 -18.51
CA TYR A 609 -29.97 -1.16 -19.02
C TYR A 609 -30.87 -1.80 -17.95
N GLN A 610 -32.14 -2.03 -18.30
CA GLN A 610 -33.15 -2.70 -17.47
C GLN A 610 -33.34 -4.13 -17.98
N ASP A 611 -32.79 -5.13 -17.27
CA ASP A 611 -33.04 -6.53 -17.60
C ASP A 611 -34.39 -7.00 -17.05
N GLN A 612 -35.15 -7.74 -17.86
CA GLN A 612 -36.27 -8.54 -17.38
C GLN A 612 -35.72 -9.86 -16.81
N ALA A 613 -35.68 -9.94 -15.47
CA ALA A 613 -35.58 -11.15 -14.65
C ALA A 613 -34.61 -12.26 -15.12
N THR A 614 -33.42 -12.36 -14.50
CA THR A 614 -32.75 -13.66 -14.33
C THR A 614 -31.91 -13.69 -13.04
N SER A 615 -31.91 -14.84 -12.38
CA SER A 615 -31.44 -15.07 -10.99
C SER A 615 -29.96 -14.76 -10.77
N LEU A 616 -29.67 -14.01 -9.70
CA LEU A 616 -28.34 -13.62 -9.23
C LEU A 616 -27.84 -14.59 -8.15
N SER A 617 -26.78 -15.35 -8.43
CA SER A 617 -26.06 -16.14 -7.40
C SER A 617 -24.54 -16.18 -7.53
N GLU A 618 -23.91 -15.43 -8.44
CA GLU A 618 -22.46 -15.57 -8.71
C GLU A 618 -21.61 -14.30 -8.51
N GLU A 619 -22.19 -13.14 -8.16
CA GLU A 619 -21.43 -11.88 -8.01
C GLU A 619 -20.87 -11.61 -6.60
N ILE A 620 -21.04 -12.53 -5.64
CA ILE A 620 -20.55 -12.33 -4.25
C ILE A 620 -19.02 -12.51 -4.16
N ASP A 621 -18.42 -13.34 -5.01
CA ASP A 621 -17.00 -13.70 -4.89
C ASP A 621 -16.03 -12.62 -5.42
N ALA A 622 -16.47 -11.70 -6.28
CA ALA A 622 -15.59 -10.67 -6.86
C ALA A 622 -15.27 -9.53 -5.87
N ASP A 623 -16.21 -9.19 -4.97
CA ASP A 623 -16.04 -8.11 -3.99
C ASP A 623 -15.06 -8.51 -2.86
N GLU A 624 -14.85 -9.81 -2.60
CA GLU A 624 -13.87 -10.32 -1.61
C GLU A 624 -12.42 -10.26 -2.12
N GLU A 625 -12.18 -10.62 -3.39
CA GLU A 625 -10.83 -10.57 -3.98
C GLU A 625 -10.30 -9.12 -4.11
N GLU A 626 -11.15 -8.16 -4.45
CA GLU A 626 -10.75 -6.75 -4.61
C GLU A 626 -10.48 -6.08 -3.24
N ALA A 627 -11.20 -6.49 -2.19
CA ALA A 627 -10.94 -6.04 -0.81
C ALA A 627 -9.58 -6.51 -0.28
N LEU A 628 -9.17 -7.74 -0.64
CA LEU A 628 -7.84 -8.26 -0.29
C LEU A 628 -6.70 -7.53 -1.02
N GLN A 629 -6.93 -7.05 -2.24
CA GLN A 629 -5.94 -6.30 -3.00
C GLN A 629 -5.80 -4.84 -2.55
N THR A 630 -6.91 -4.20 -2.14
CA THR A 630 -6.90 -2.78 -1.73
C THR A 630 -6.32 -2.56 -0.32
N ILE A 631 -6.40 -3.56 0.57
CA ILE A 631 -5.80 -3.52 1.92
C ILE A 631 -4.30 -3.87 1.87
N GLY A 632 -3.82 -4.41 0.73
CA GLY A 632 -2.46 -4.91 0.55
C GLY A 632 -1.44 -3.96 -0.10
N ALA A 633 -1.85 -2.75 -0.53
CA ALA A 633 -0.97 -1.77 -1.20
C ALA A 633 -0.41 -0.70 -0.26
#